data_AF-A0AAD6RFI1-F1
#
_entry.id   AF-A0AAD6RFI1-F1
#
_cell.length_a   1.000
_cell.length_b   1.000
_cell.length_c   1.000
_cell.angle_alpha   90.00
_cell.angle_beta   90.00
_cell.angle_gamma   90.00
#
_symmetry.space_group_name_H-M   'P 1'
#
loop_
_entity.id
_entity.type
_entity.pdbx_description
1 polymer ?
#
loop_
_entity_poly.entity_id
_entity_poly.type
_entity_poly.pdbx_seq_one_letter_code
_entity_poly.pdbx_strand_id
1 'polypeptide(L)'
;MVDEAWERLNKSYVYFKGQPVGTLAAMDTSADALNYNQVFVRDFVPTGLACLMKEPPEPEIVRNFLLKTLHLQGLEKRVDNFTLGEGVLPASFKVLYDSDQEKETLLVDFGASAIGRVAPVDSGFWWIILLRSYIKRTRDYALLDRPEVQNGMKLILKLCLSDGFDTFPTLLCADGCSMIDRRMGIYGYPIEIQALFYFALRCAKQMLKPELDGKEFIERIEKRITALSYHIQTYYWLDFTQLNNIYRYKTEEYSHTAVNKFNVIPESIPDWVFDFMPLRGGYLIGNVSPARMDFRWFLVGNCVAILSSLVTPAQATAIMDLVEERWEDLIGEMPLKITYPALEGHEWRLVTGFDPKNTRWSYHNGGSWPSEFHRLHACQGILCTGTST
;
A
#
# COMPACT_ATOMS: atom_id res chain seq x y z
N MET A 1 -14.10 -7.39 -25.64
CA MET A 1 -13.85 -7.57 -24.19
C MET A 1 -13.08 -6.39 -23.59
N VAL A 2 -11.97 -5.92 -24.18
CA VAL A 2 -11.27 -4.70 -23.70
C VAL A 2 -12.16 -3.45 -23.81
N ASP A 3 -12.88 -3.27 -24.92
CA ASP A 3 -13.79 -2.14 -25.10
C ASP A 3 -14.95 -2.15 -24.11
N GLU A 4 -15.46 -3.34 -23.77
CA GLU A 4 -16.51 -3.50 -22.75
C GLU A 4 -16.00 -3.12 -21.36
N ALA A 5 -14.75 -3.47 -21.03
CA ALA A 5 -14.12 -3.04 -19.79
C ALA A 5 -13.99 -1.50 -19.72
N TRP A 6 -13.61 -0.86 -20.84
CA TRP A 6 -13.61 0.61 -20.93
C TRP A 6 -15.00 1.22 -20.82
N GLU A 7 -16.02 0.61 -21.43
CA GLU A 7 -17.40 1.07 -21.31
C GLU A 7 -17.88 1.01 -19.85
N ARG A 8 -17.60 -0.09 -19.15
CA ARG A 8 -17.90 -0.24 -17.71
C ARG A 8 -17.12 0.76 -16.87
N LEU A 9 -15.84 0.98 -17.18
CA LEU A 9 -15.01 1.96 -16.47
C LEU A 9 -15.58 3.38 -16.62
N ASN A 10 -15.93 3.79 -17.84
CA ASN A 10 -16.51 5.11 -18.12
C ASN A 10 -17.85 5.31 -17.37
N LYS A 11 -18.67 4.26 -17.25
CA LYS A 11 -19.93 4.29 -16.47
C LYS A 11 -19.70 4.51 -14.98
N SER A 12 -18.52 4.18 -14.45
CA SER A 12 -18.17 4.38 -13.04
C SER A 12 -17.68 5.79 -12.70
N TYR A 13 -17.55 6.69 -13.68
CA TYR A 13 -16.99 8.03 -13.46
C TYR A 13 -17.87 8.85 -12.52
N VAL A 14 -17.22 9.47 -11.54
CA VAL A 14 -17.84 10.41 -10.61
C VAL A 14 -17.50 11.83 -11.04
N TYR A 15 -18.51 12.67 -11.18
CA TYR A 15 -18.37 14.06 -11.56
C TYR A 15 -18.63 14.98 -10.38
N PHE A 16 -17.85 16.05 -10.26
CA PHE A 16 -18.09 17.15 -9.34
C PHE A 16 -17.98 18.47 -10.10
N LYS A 17 -19.08 19.23 -10.15
CA LYS A 17 -19.26 20.48 -10.90
C LYS A 17 -18.95 20.28 -12.39
N GLY A 18 -19.45 19.19 -12.95
CA GLY A 18 -19.24 18.80 -14.35
C GLY A 18 -17.84 18.27 -14.67
N GLN A 19 -16.93 18.18 -13.70
CA GLN A 19 -15.56 17.71 -13.89
C GLN A 19 -15.41 16.27 -13.38
N PRO A 20 -14.77 15.35 -14.13
CA PRO A 20 -14.52 14.00 -13.65
C PRO A 20 -13.48 14.06 -12.52
N VAL A 21 -13.80 13.50 -11.35
CA VAL A 21 -12.97 13.57 -10.14
C VAL A 21 -12.59 12.22 -9.57
N GLY A 22 -13.04 11.11 -10.16
CA GLY A 22 -12.72 9.76 -9.71
C GLY A 22 -13.63 8.71 -10.30
N THR A 23 -13.55 7.49 -9.78
CA THR A 23 -14.44 6.38 -10.13
C THR A 23 -15.03 5.72 -8.88
N LEU A 24 -16.24 5.19 -9.01
CA LEU A 24 -16.91 4.43 -7.95
C LEU A 24 -16.15 3.12 -7.68
N ALA A 25 -16.04 2.73 -6.41
CA ALA A 25 -15.45 1.43 -6.05
C ALA A 25 -16.28 0.24 -6.56
N ALA A 26 -17.62 0.33 -6.54
CA ALA A 26 -18.49 -0.64 -7.18
C ALA A 26 -19.75 0.01 -7.77
N MET A 27 -20.28 -0.62 -8.82
CA MET A 27 -21.58 -0.31 -9.44
C MET A 27 -22.59 -1.45 -9.22
N ASP A 28 -22.46 -2.18 -8.12
CA ASP A 28 -23.38 -3.27 -7.79
C ASP A 28 -24.73 -2.70 -7.37
N THR A 29 -25.79 -3.16 -8.02
CA THR A 29 -27.19 -2.77 -7.76
C THR A 29 -27.94 -3.82 -6.93
N SER A 30 -27.31 -4.97 -6.67
CA SER A 30 -27.91 -6.13 -5.98
C SER A 30 -27.65 -6.16 -4.48
N ALA A 31 -26.74 -5.32 -3.98
CA ALA A 31 -26.34 -5.26 -2.57
C ALA A 31 -26.40 -3.83 -2.03
N ASP A 32 -26.51 -3.70 -0.71
CA ASP A 32 -26.41 -2.40 -0.05
C ASP A 32 -25.05 -1.76 -0.33
N ALA A 33 -25.10 -0.57 -0.91
CA ALA A 33 -23.90 0.10 -1.41
C ALA A 33 -22.87 0.44 -0.32
N LEU A 34 -23.28 0.54 0.96
CA LEU A 34 -22.46 0.94 2.10
C LEU A 34 -21.51 2.11 1.71
N ASN A 35 -20.20 1.88 1.76
CA ASN A 35 -19.16 2.79 1.31
C ASN A 35 -18.65 2.49 -0.11
N TYR A 36 -19.03 1.39 -0.76
CA TYR A 36 -18.61 1.03 -2.12
C TYR A 36 -19.17 1.97 -3.23
N ASN A 37 -20.10 2.86 -2.89
CA ASN A 37 -20.55 3.97 -3.75
C ASN A 37 -19.68 5.23 -3.64
N GLN A 38 -18.49 5.13 -3.06
CA GLN A 38 -17.56 6.24 -2.88
C GLN A 38 -16.34 6.08 -3.79
N VAL A 39 -15.61 7.17 -3.97
CA VAL A 39 -14.30 7.17 -4.64
C VAL A 39 -13.24 6.91 -3.58
N PHE A 40 -12.59 5.75 -3.64
CA PHE A 40 -11.46 5.41 -2.76
C PHE A 40 -10.14 5.77 -3.43
N VAL A 41 -9.16 6.19 -2.62
CA VAL A 41 -7.83 6.53 -3.14
C VAL A 41 -7.16 5.30 -3.75
N ARG A 42 -7.14 4.17 -3.04
CA ARG A 42 -6.48 2.93 -3.50
C ARG A 42 -7.13 2.35 -4.75
N ASP A 43 -8.46 2.37 -4.83
CA ASP A 43 -9.25 1.85 -5.96
C ASP A 43 -9.11 2.73 -7.21
N PHE A 44 -8.91 4.05 -7.03
CA PHE A 44 -8.71 4.95 -8.15
C PHE A 44 -7.32 4.83 -8.78
N VAL A 45 -6.28 4.38 -8.06
CA VAL A 45 -4.91 4.25 -8.61
C VAL A 45 -4.85 3.44 -9.93
N PRO A 46 -5.37 2.20 -10.01
CA PRO A 46 -5.34 1.45 -11.28
C PRO A 46 -6.13 2.14 -12.39
N THR A 47 -7.24 2.79 -12.06
CA THR A 47 -8.02 3.60 -13.01
C THR A 47 -7.21 4.78 -13.54
N GLY A 48 -6.56 5.52 -12.65
CA GLY A 48 -5.73 6.67 -13.02
C GLY A 48 -4.56 6.25 -13.90
N LEU A 49 -3.90 5.13 -13.59
CA LEU A 49 -2.86 4.56 -14.44
C LEU A 49 -3.40 4.17 -15.82
N ALA A 50 -4.55 3.50 -15.89
CA ALA A 50 -5.18 3.14 -17.16
C ALA A 50 -5.50 4.38 -18.02
N CYS A 51 -6.07 5.44 -17.42
CA CYS A 51 -6.36 6.69 -18.11
C CYS A 51 -5.10 7.39 -18.62
N LEU A 52 -4.00 7.36 -17.85
CA LEU A 52 -2.71 7.88 -18.27
C LEU A 52 -2.08 7.08 -19.42
N MET A 53 -2.25 5.75 -19.41
CA MET A 53 -1.68 4.85 -20.42
C MET A 53 -2.53 4.74 -21.69
N LYS A 54 -3.79 5.19 -21.67
CA LYS A 54 -4.67 5.24 -22.84
C LYS A 54 -4.03 6.03 -23.99
N GLU A 55 -4.43 5.69 -25.22
CA GLU A 55 -4.07 6.43 -26.43
C GLU A 55 -5.32 6.92 -27.16
N PRO A 56 -5.57 8.25 -27.24
CA PRO A 56 -4.83 9.32 -26.56
C PRO A 56 -5.00 9.26 -25.02
N PRO A 57 -4.04 9.79 -24.24
CA PRO A 57 -4.13 9.79 -22.78
C PRO A 57 -5.26 10.69 -22.29
N GLU A 58 -5.90 10.29 -21.18
CA GLU A 58 -6.96 11.03 -20.49
C GLU A 58 -6.49 11.52 -19.12
N PRO A 59 -5.54 12.47 -19.05
CA PRO A 59 -4.93 12.89 -17.79
C PRO A 59 -5.86 13.76 -16.92
N GLU A 60 -6.94 14.31 -17.48
CA GLU A 60 -7.81 15.28 -16.81
C GLU A 60 -8.46 14.72 -15.55
N ILE A 61 -9.02 13.50 -15.60
CA ILE A 61 -9.61 12.84 -14.43
C ILE A 61 -8.57 12.64 -13.31
N VAL A 62 -7.34 12.30 -13.66
CA VAL A 62 -6.25 12.10 -12.70
C VAL A 62 -5.80 13.42 -12.08
N ARG A 63 -5.66 14.46 -12.90
CA ARG A 63 -5.37 15.83 -12.46
C ARG A 63 -6.41 16.31 -11.47
N ASN A 64 -7.68 16.16 -11.82
CA ASN A 64 -8.81 16.60 -11.02
C ASN A 64 -8.92 15.82 -9.72
N PHE A 65 -8.73 14.50 -9.74
CA PHE A 65 -8.65 13.65 -8.55
C PHE A 65 -7.53 14.14 -7.61
N LEU A 66 -6.30 14.30 -8.11
CA LEU A 66 -5.14 14.72 -7.30
C LEU A 66 -5.37 16.07 -6.61
N LEU A 67 -5.89 17.07 -7.34
CA LEU A 67 -6.20 18.38 -6.78
C LEU A 67 -7.39 18.35 -5.83
N LYS A 68 -8.38 17.48 -6.09
CA LYS A 68 -9.56 17.35 -5.24
C LYS A 68 -9.19 16.73 -3.91
N THR A 69 -8.48 15.60 -3.90
CA THR A 69 -8.04 14.96 -2.65
C THR A 69 -7.07 15.84 -1.87
N LEU A 70 -6.22 16.62 -2.56
CA LEU A 70 -5.38 17.63 -1.93
C LEU A 70 -6.19 18.74 -1.25
N HIS A 71 -7.27 19.21 -1.89
CA HIS A 71 -8.20 20.14 -1.25
C HIS A 71 -8.84 19.52 0.01
N LEU A 72 -9.21 18.24 -0.03
CA LEU A 72 -9.75 17.52 1.13
C LEU A 72 -8.72 17.38 2.26
N GLN A 73 -7.43 17.23 1.93
CA GLN A 73 -6.35 17.23 2.93
C GLN A 73 -6.33 18.53 3.75
N GLY A 74 -6.71 19.68 3.17
CA GLY A 74 -6.73 20.97 3.86
C GLY A 74 -7.92 21.19 4.80
N LEU A 75 -8.88 20.25 4.88
CA LEU A 75 -10.04 20.36 5.76
C LEU A 75 -9.65 20.13 7.23
N GLU A 76 -10.39 20.75 8.14
CA GLU A 76 -10.33 20.39 9.56
C GLU A 76 -10.93 18.99 9.76
N LYS A 77 -10.16 18.09 10.35
CA LYS A 77 -10.51 16.68 10.51
C LYS A 77 -10.60 16.37 11.99
N ARG A 78 -11.77 15.96 12.46
CA ARG A 78 -11.98 15.59 13.86
C ARG A 78 -12.61 14.22 13.96
N VAL A 79 -12.12 13.43 14.92
CA VAL A 79 -12.75 12.20 15.40
C VAL A 79 -13.06 12.44 16.86
N ASP A 80 -14.34 12.57 17.19
CA ASP A 80 -14.81 12.99 18.51
C ASP A 80 -14.08 14.27 18.97
N ASN A 81 -13.27 14.21 20.02
CA ASN A 81 -12.50 15.33 20.58
C ASN A 81 -11.04 15.38 20.12
N PHE A 82 -10.66 14.60 19.09
CA PHE A 82 -9.29 14.52 18.59
C PHE A 82 -9.19 15.08 17.17
N THR A 83 -8.29 16.05 16.97
CA THR A 83 -7.98 16.61 15.65
C THR A 83 -6.92 15.76 14.97
N LEU A 84 -7.21 15.26 13.76
CA LEU A 84 -6.26 14.46 12.99
C LEU A 84 -5.12 15.32 12.44
N GLY A 85 -4.01 14.69 12.10
CA GLY A 85 -2.85 15.35 11.50
C GLY A 85 -3.19 16.06 10.19
N GLU A 86 -2.58 17.22 9.97
CA GLU A 86 -2.80 18.06 8.78
C GLU A 86 -2.55 17.29 7.48
N GLY A 87 -1.55 16.41 7.44
CA GLY A 87 -1.19 15.63 6.25
C GLY A 87 -2.10 14.45 5.93
N VAL A 88 -3.07 14.11 6.78
CA VAL A 88 -3.92 12.91 6.58
C VAL A 88 -4.76 13.06 5.30
N LEU A 89 -4.62 12.13 4.38
CA LEU A 89 -5.50 12.03 3.22
C LEU A 89 -6.71 11.13 3.55
N PRO A 90 -7.87 11.36 2.91
CA PRO A 90 -9.05 10.53 3.17
C PRO A 90 -8.86 9.11 2.61
N ALA A 91 -9.60 8.16 3.17
CA ALA A 91 -9.77 6.84 2.58
C ALA A 91 -10.60 6.96 1.30
N SER A 92 -11.72 7.68 1.40
CA SER A 92 -12.70 7.86 0.33
C SER A 92 -13.45 9.18 0.43
N PHE A 93 -14.13 9.54 -0.65
CA PHE A 93 -15.08 10.65 -0.68
C PHE A 93 -16.27 10.35 -1.60
N LYS A 94 -17.38 11.06 -1.37
CA LYS A 94 -18.63 10.94 -2.13
C LYS A 94 -19.15 12.32 -2.51
N VAL A 95 -19.64 12.44 -3.74
CA VAL A 95 -20.38 13.63 -4.18
C VAL A 95 -21.84 13.48 -3.76
N LEU A 96 -22.36 14.48 -3.06
CA LEU A 96 -23.77 14.59 -2.70
C LEU A 96 -24.37 15.78 -3.45
N TYR A 97 -25.60 15.60 -3.94
CA TYR A 97 -26.38 16.69 -4.52
C TYR A 97 -27.43 17.14 -3.51
N ASP A 98 -27.33 18.39 -3.08
CA ASP A 98 -28.35 19.04 -2.26
C ASP A 98 -29.42 19.62 -3.20
N SER A 99 -30.62 19.02 -3.19
CA SER A 99 -31.75 19.45 -4.01
C SER A 99 -32.28 20.83 -3.61
N ASP A 100 -32.13 21.21 -2.34
CA ASP A 100 -32.69 22.45 -1.81
C ASP A 100 -31.78 23.65 -2.12
N GLN A 101 -30.46 23.42 -2.15
CA GLN A 101 -29.46 24.43 -2.49
C GLN A 101 -28.98 24.38 -3.95
N GLU A 102 -29.49 23.42 -4.74
CA GLU A 102 -29.02 23.09 -6.10
C GLU A 102 -27.49 22.98 -6.19
N LYS A 103 -26.87 22.41 -5.15
CA LYS A 103 -25.41 22.47 -4.96
C LYS A 103 -24.83 21.10 -4.66
N GLU A 104 -23.71 20.82 -5.34
CA GLU A 104 -22.91 19.66 -5.02
C GLU A 104 -21.98 19.92 -3.82
N THR A 105 -21.96 18.96 -2.90
CA THR A 105 -21.08 18.92 -1.73
C THR A 105 -20.27 17.61 -1.70
N LEU A 106 -19.22 17.57 -0.89
CA LEU A 106 -18.36 16.41 -0.74
C LEU A 106 -18.47 15.88 0.68
N LEU A 107 -18.91 14.63 0.80
CA LEU A 107 -18.81 13.86 2.03
C LEU A 107 -17.48 13.11 2.00
N VAL A 108 -16.71 13.18 3.09
CA VAL A 108 -15.33 12.68 3.12
C VAL A 108 -15.16 11.74 4.30
N ASP A 109 -14.48 10.62 4.10
CA ASP A 109 -14.12 9.70 5.18
C ASP A 109 -12.61 9.65 5.39
N PHE A 110 -12.17 10.14 6.56
CA PHE A 110 -10.78 10.06 7.02
C PHE A 110 -10.50 8.84 7.91
N GLY A 111 -11.46 7.92 8.02
CA GLY A 111 -11.43 6.78 8.95
C GLY A 111 -12.40 6.94 10.12
N ALA A 112 -13.04 8.11 10.27
CA ALA A 112 -14.02 8.35 11.34
C ALA A 112 -15.31 7.55 11.15
N SER A 113 -15.73 7.40 9.89
CA SER A 113 -16.94 6.64 9.51
C SER A 113 -16.62 5.21 9.08
N ALA A 114 -15.33 4.89 8.90
CA ALA A 114 -14.88 3.56 8.54
C ALA A 114 -15.23 2.54 9.63
N ILE A 115 -15.61 1.33 9.20
CA ILE A 115 -15.88 0.21 10.10
C ILE A 115 -14.59 -0.09 10.88
N GLY A 116 -14.66 -0.02 12.21
CA GLY A 116 -13.51 -0.22 13.10
C GLY A 116 -12.59 0.99 13.24
N ARG A 117 -12.97 2.16 12.71
CA ARG A 117 -12.20 3.42 12.77
C ARG A 117 -10.76 3.31 12.24
N VAL A 118 -10.62 2.56 11.17
CA VAL A 118 -9.33 2.25 10.55
C VAL A 118 -8.73 3.50 9.90
N ALA A 119 -7.42 3.70 10.11
CA ALA A 119 -6.68 4.82 9.53
C ALA A 119 -6.14 4.44 8.13
N PRO A 120 -6.43 5.23 7.07
CA PRO A 120 -5.97 4.96 5.70
C PRO A 120 -4.55 5.46 5.48
N VAL A 121 -3.56 4.77 6.06
CA VAL A 121 -2.14 5.17 5.99
C VAL A 121 -1.63 5.10 4.55
N ASP A 122 -2.11 4.13 3.77
CA ASP A 122 -1.77 3.90 2.36
C ASP A 122 -2.20 5.03 1.42
N SER A 123 -3.32 5.72 1.69
CA SER A 123 -3.86 6.80 0.84
C SER A 123 -2.83 7.90 0.55
N GLY A 124 -2.05 8.28 1.56
CA GLY A 124 -1.00 9.29 1.43
C GLY A 124 0.08 8.88 0.43
N PHE A 125 0.52 7.63 0.52
CA PHE A 125 1.57 7.09 -0.34
C PHE A 125 1.08 6.90 -1.77
N TRP A 126 -0.13 6.35 -1.93
CA TRP A 126 -0.74 6.20 -3.24
C TRP A 126 -0.92 7.53 -3.97
N TRP A 127 -1.30 8.59 -3.26
CA TRP A 127 -1.41 9.92 -3.85
C TRP A 127 -0.07 10.45 -4.38
N ILE A 128 1.03 10.31 -3.62
CA ILE A 128 2.37 10.71 -4.06
C ILE A 128 2.83 9.88 -5.28
N ILE A 129 2.59 8.56 -5.26
CA ILE A 129 2.95 7.66 -6.37
C ILE A 129 2.13 7.99 -7.64
N LEU A 130 0.84 8.28 -7.49
CA LEU A 130 -0.02 8.66 -8.60
C LEU A 130 0.35 10.04 -9.17
N LEU A 131 0.69 11.00 -8.31
CA LEU A 131 1.24 12.30 -8.74
C LEU A 131 2.52 12.11 -9.57
N ARG A 132 3.44 11.25 -9.12
CA ARG A 132 4.67 10.95 -9.87
C ARG A 132 4.36 10.34 -11.24
N SER A 133 3.38 9.44 -11.31
CA SER A 133 2.94 8.78 -12.53
C SER A 133 2.31 9.78 -13.51
N TYR A 134 1.44 10.66 -13.00
CA TYR A 134 0.85 11.77 -13.76
C TYR A 134 1.95 12.65 -14.37
N ILE A 135 2.87 13.17 -13.56
CA ILE A 135 3.95 14.05 -14.03
C ILE A 135 4.86 13.34 -15.04
N LYS A 136 5.17 12.05 -14.84
CA LYS A 136 5.98 11.26 -15.79
C LYS A 136 5.33 11.20 -17.16
N ARG A 137 4.01 11.02 -17.21
CA ARG A 137 3.24 10.87 -18.45
C ARG A 137 2.96 12.20 -19.13
N THR A 138 2.53 13.21 -18.38
CA THR A 138 2.03 14.48 -18.93
C THR A 138 3.10 15.55 -19.08
N ARG A 139 4.19 15.45 -18.30
CA ARG A 139 5.21 16.51 -18.14
C ARG A 139 4.62 17.85 -17.67
N ASP A 140 3.48 17.83 -16.99
CA ASP A 140 2.81 19.00 -16.42
C ASP A 140 3.51 19.48 -15.14
N TYR A 141 4.72 20.01 -15.29
CA TYR A 141 5.49 20.58 -14.18
C TYR A 141 4.81 21.81 -13.56
N ALA A 142 3.91 22.47 -14.30
CA ALA A 142 3.14 23.60 -13.76
C ALA A 142 2.21 23.17 -12.63
N LEU A 143 1.65 21.94 -12.67
CA LEU A 143 0.92 21.38 -11.55
C LEU A 143 1.84 21.02 -10.39
N LEU A 144 2.99 20.40 -10.66
CA LEU A 144 3.95 20.01 -9.62
C LEU A 144 4.49 21.23 -8.85
N ASP A 145 4.68 22.34 -9.55
CA ASP A 145 5.26 23.57 -9.03
C ASP A 145 4.31 24.38 -8.15
N ARG A 146 3.04 24.00 -8.08
CA ARG A 146 2.04 24.64 -7.24
C ARG A 146 2.42 24.54 -5.76
N PRO A 147 2.40 25.65 -4.99
CA PRO A 147 2.70 25.63 -3.56
C PRO A 147 1.87 24.63 -2.78
N GLU A 148 0.58 24.48 -3.11
CA GLU A 148 -0.31 23.53 -2.46
C GLU A 148 0.10 22.06 -2.70
N VAL A 149 0.61 21.72 -3.90
CA VAL A 149 1.05 20.37 -4.24
C VAL A 149 2.36 20.04 -3.52
N GLN A 150 3.31 20.98 -3.52
CA GLN A 150 4.56 20.86 -2.77
C GLN A 150 4.31 20.72 -1.27
N ASN A 151 3.42 21.56 -0.73
CA ASN A 151 3.05 21.50 0.68
C ASN A 151 2.32 20.21 1.04
N GLY A 152 1.39 19.74 0.19
CA GLY A 152 0.68 18.49 0.40
C GLY A 152 1.61 17.28 0.53
N MET A 153 2.61 17.18 -0.36
CA MET A 153 3.67 16.16 -0.25
C MET A 153 4.45 16.28 1.06
N LYS A 154 4.87 17.50 1.44
CA LYS A 154 5.58 17.75 2.70
C LYS A 154 4.74 17.34 3.91
N LEU A 155 3.45 17.66 3.94
CA LEU A 155 2.55 17.32 5.05
C LEU A 155 2.36 15.81 5.22
N ILE A 156 2.15 15.07 4.12
CA ILE A 156 2.04 13.59 4.16
C ILE A 156 3.30 12.98 4.76
N LEU A 157 4.46 13.38 4.25
CA LEU A 157 5.74 12.81 4.67
C LEU A 157 6.15 13.25 6.08
N LYS A 158 5.77 14.45 6.52
CA LYS A 158 6.01 14.91 7.91
C LYS A 158 5.33 14.01 8.93
N LEU A 159 4.14 13.48 8.65
CA LEU A 159 3.46 12.51 9.53
C LEU A 159 4.23 11.19 9.66
N CYS A 160 4.99 10.81 8.63
CA CYS A 160 5.69 9.53 8.58
C CYS A 160 7.16 9.62 9.02
N LEU A 161 7.74 10.83 8.95
CA LEU A 161 9.13 11.13 9.29
C LEU A 161 9.26 11.83 10.65
N SER A 162 8.16 12.04 11.37
CA SER A 162 8.18 12.60 12.72
C SER A 162 8.99 11.71 13.66
N ASP A 163 9.76 12.34 14.54
CA ASP A 163 10.47 11.63 15.59
C ASP A 163 9.48 11.06 16.61
N GLY A 164 9.82 9.91 17.18
CA GLY A 164 8.98 9.20 18.14
C GLY A 164 9.81 8.23 18.98
N PHE A 165 9.13 7.35 19.71
CA PHE A 165 9.77 6.30 20.51
C PHE A 165 10.20 5.08 19.69
N ASP A 166 9.89 5.07 18.39
CA ASP A 166 10.20 3.95 17.51
C ASP A 166 11.71 3.81 17.33
N THR A 167 12.21 2.60 17.54
CA THR A 167 13.63 2.26 17.36
C THR A 167 13.90 1.64 15.98
N PHE A 168 12.87 1.50 15.15
CA PHE A 168 12.96 0.98 13.80
C PHE A 168 12.78 2.08 12.75
N PRO A 169 13.40 1.96 11.56
CA PRO A 169 13.20 2.91 10.47
C PRO A 169 11.85 2.73 9.76
N THR A 170 11.16 1.62 10.03
CA THR A 170 9.82 1.28 9.53
C THR A 170 8.73 2.12 10.19
N LEU A 171 7.58 2.23 9.54
CA LEU A 171 6.43 2.97 10.05
C LEU A 171 5.54 2.05 10.88
N LEU A 172 5.42 2.35 12.17
CA LEU A 172 4.49 1.66 13.08
C LEU A 172 3.04 1.90 12.68
N CYS A 173 2.27 0.82 12.58
CA CYS A 173 0.90 0.82 12.12
C CYS A 173 -0.04 0.05 13.05
N ALA A 174 -1.27 0.55 13.17
CA ALA A 174 -2.40 -0.23 13.68
C ALA A 174 -2.82 -1.31 12.68
N ASP A 175 -3.62 -2.28 13.14
CA ASP A 175 -4.22 -3.26 12.25
C ASP A 175 -5.21 -2.58 11.27
N GLY A 176 -5.43 -3.19 10.12
CA GLY A 176 -6.32 -2.62 9.10
C GLY A 176 -5.75 -1.46 8.28
N CYS A 177 -4.49 -1.03 8.46
CA CYS A 177 -4.01 0.26 7.95
C CYS A 177 -3.75 0.36 6.43
N SER A 178 -3.94 -0.72 5.67
CA SER A 178 -3.55 -0.84 4.26
C SER A 178 -4.75 -1.20 3.37
N MET A 179 -4.53 -1.79 2.19
CA MET A 179 -5.61 -2.42 1.41
C MET A 179 -6.43 -3.38 2.26
N ILE A 180 -5.76 -4.11 3.16
CA ILE A 180 -6.41 -4.94 4.18
C ILE A 180 -6.95 -3.99 5.25
N ASP A 181 -8.22 -3.59 5.11
CA ASP A 181 -8.90 -2.61 5.97
C ASP A 181 -9.64 -3.21 7.18
N ARG A 182 -9.26 -4.44 7.57
CA ARG A 182 -9.86 -5.19 8.69
C ARG A 182 -8.76 -5.84 9.53
N ARG A 183 -9.12 -6.26 10.74
CA ARG A 183 -8.21 -6.92 11.66
C ARG A 183 -7.69 -8.25 11.08
N MET A 184 -6.43 -8.28 10.70
CA MET A 184 -5.78 -9.43 10.06
C MET A 184 -4.40 -9.74 10.65
N GLY A 185 -4.09 -9.13 11.79
CA GLY A 185 -2.79 -9.25 12.45
C GLY A 185 -1.71 -8.49 11.70
N ILE A 186 -2.04 -7.47 10.90
CA ILE A 186 -1.04 -6.70 10.15
C ILE A 186 -0.48 -5.52 10.95
N TYR A 187 -0.88 -5.36 12.22
CA TYR A 187 -0.33 -4.35 13.13
C TYR A 187 1.20 -4.50 13.30
N GLY A 188 1.87 -3.44 13.73
CA GLY A 188 3.34 -3.38 13.81
C GLY A 188 3.90 -2.77 12.53
N TYR A 189 4.65 -3.55 11.75
CA TYR A 189 5.39 -3.04 10.60
C TYR A 189 5.06 -3.86 9.34
N PRO A 190 3.84 -3.74 8.78
CA PRO A 190 3.42 -4.57 7.65
C PRO A 190 4.18 -4.20 6.38
N ILE A 191 4.69 -5.21 5.66
CA ILE A 191 5.52 -5.02 4.47
C ILE A 191 4.85 -4.18 3.38
N GLU A 192 3.52 -4.27 3.24
CA GLU A 192 2.76 -3.43 2.31
C GLU A 192 2.97 -1.93 2.58
N ILE A 193 2.82 -1.51 3.83
CA ILE A 193 3.06 -0.12 4.22
C ILE A 193 4.53 0.26 4.06
N GLN A 194 5.46 -0.62 4.44
CA GLN A 194 6.88 -0.30 4.35
C GLN A 194 7.33 -0.11 2.90
N ALA A 195 6.85 -0.97 1.99
CA ALA A 195 7.12 -0.86 0.56
C ALA A 195 6.49 0.40 -0.05
N LEU A 196 5.24 0.71 0.30
CA LEU A 196 4.56 1.93 -0.16
C LEU A 196 5.23 3.20 0.36
N PHE A 197 5.61 3.20 1.63
CA PHE A 197 6.32 4.31 2.26
C PHE A 197 7.66 4.56 1.55
N TYR A 198 8.44 3.50 1.32
CA TYR A 198 9.69 3.59 0.56
C TYR A 198 9.46 4.17 -0.84
N PHE A 199 8.44 3.68 -1.55
CA PHE A 199 8.15 4.15 -2.90
C PHE A 199 7.76 5.63 -2.90
N ALA A 200 6.88 6.05 -1.98
CA ALA A 200 6.48 7.44 -1.82
C ALA A 200 7.67 8.35 -1.48
N LEU A 201 8.59 7.92 -0.62
CA LEU A 201 9.83 8.65 -0.32
C LEU A 201 10.68 8.85 -1.58
N ARG A 202 10.87 7.80 -2.40
CA ARG A 202 11.61 7.90 -3.67
C ARG A 202 10.93 8.84 -4.66
N CYS A 203 9.61 8.74 -4.80
CA CYS A 203 8.82 9.62 -5.66
C CYS A 203 8.94 11.09 -5.21
N ALA A 204 8.77 11.35 -3.91
CA ALA A 204 8.83 12.70 -3.37
C ALA A 204 10.22 13.32 -3.47
N LYS A 205 11.30 12.55 -3.24
CA LYS A 205 12.68 13.02 -3.44
C LYS A 205 12.91 13.59 -4.85
N GLN A 206 12.27 13.01 -5.88
CA GLN A 206 12.40 13.47 -7.27
C GLN A 206 11.51 14.68 -7.60
N MET A 207 10.49 14.96 -6.77
CA MET A 207 9.42 15.92 -7.07
C MET A 207 9.43 17.16 -6.16
N LEU A 208 10.01 17.04 -4.96
CA LEU A 208 10.14 18.14 -4.01
C LEU A 208 11.21 19.12 -4.46
N LYS A 209 10.88 20.41 -4.40
CA LYS A 209 11.85 21.46 -4.66
C LYS A 209 12.72 21.76 -3.44
N PRO A 210 14.00 22.14 -3.63
CA PRO A 210 14.94 22.37 -2.54
C PRO A 210 14.76 23.71 -1.81
N GLU A 211 13.93 24.64 -2.31
CA GLU A 211 13.76 25.96 -1.68
C GLU A 211 12.97 25.90 -0.36
N LEU A 212 13.13 26.93 0.49
CA LEU A 212 12.34 27.18 1.72
C LEU A 212 12.12 25.92 2.57
N ASP A 213 13.21 25.44 3.19
CA ASP A 213 13.30 24.22 4.01
C ASP A 213 13.21 22.89 3.23
N GLY A 214 13.10 22.93 1.90
CA GLY A 214 13.07 21.73 1.06
C GLY A 214 14.34 20.88 1.15
N LYS A 215 15.52 21.51 1.22
CA LYS A 215 16.80 20.80 1.24
C LYS A 215 16.97 19.89 2.47
N GLU A 216 16.75 20.40 3.68
CA GLU A 216 16.86 19.60 4.91
C GLU A 216 15.83 18.45 4.92
N PHE A 217 14.62 18.73 4.43
CA PHE A 217 13.59 17.72 4.33
C PHE A 217 13.95 16.60 3.34
N ILE A 218 14.55 16.95 2.19
CA ILE A 218 15.07 15.98 1.22
C ILE A 218 16.21 15.15 1.85
N GLU A 219 17.11 15.76 2.61
CA GLU A 219 18.18 15.02 3.32
C GLU A 219 17.61 14.03 4.35
N ARG A 220 16.53 14.39 5.06
CA ARG A 220 15.80 13.46 5.95
C ARG A 220 15.18 12.29 5.18
N ILE A 221 14.56 12.58 4.02
CA ILE A 221 14.02 11.55 3.13
C ILE A 221 15.12 10.59 2.69
N GLU A 222 16.28 11.10 2.27
CA GLU A 222 17.43 10.28 1.84
C GLU A 222 17.96 9.38 2.96
N LYS A 223 18.14 9.93 4.17
CA LYS A 223 18.55 9.15 5.34
C LYS A 223 17.56 8.03 5.63
N ARG A 224 16.25 8.31 5.55
CA ARG A 224 15.21 7.31 5.78
C ARG A 224 15.19 6.25 4.68
N ILE A 225 15.33 6.62 3.41
CA ILE A 225 15.44 5.69 2.28
C ILE A 225 16.58 4.69 2.52
N THR A 226 17.77 5.17 2.91
CA THR A 226 18.92 4.32 3.17
C THR A 226 18.67 3.36 4.33
N ALA A 227 18.17 3.86 5.46
CA ALA A 227 17.89 3.05 6.64
C ALA A 227 16.79 1.99 6.37
N LEU A 228 15.72 2.38 5.68
CA LEU A 228 14.62 1.49 5.34
C LEU A 228 15.04 0.42 4.33
N SER A 229 15.85 0.78 3.32
CA SER A 229 16.39 -0.18 2.35
C SER A 229 17.18 -1.28 3.05
N TYR A 230 18.14 -0.89 3.88
CA TYR A 230 18.95 -1.84 4.64
C TYR A 230 18.09 -2.73 5.53
N HIS A 231 17.15 -2.13 6.26
CA HIS A 231 16.31 -2.86 7.20
C HIS A 231 15.42 -3.89 6.50
N ILE A 232 14.71 -3.51 5.44
CA ILE A 232 13.82 -4.42 4.70
C ILE A 232 14.63 -5.51 3.98
N GLN A 233 15.69 -5.14 3.24
CA GLN A 233 16.50 -6.10 2.49
C GLN A 233 17.20 -7.14 3.39
N THR A 234 17.50 -6.78 4.64
CA THR A 234 18.22 -7.65 5.58
C THR A 234 17.27 -8.48 6.46
N TYR A 235 16.24 -7.86 7.03
CA TYR A 235 15.46 -8.48 8.10
C TYR A 235 14.10 -9.00 7.65
N TYR A 236 13.55 -8.47 6.55
CA TYR A 236 12.29 -8.99 5.99
C TYR A 236 12.55 -10.07 4.94
N TRP A 237 13.77 -10.14 4.39
CA TRP A 237 14.11 -11.14 3.40
C TRP A 237 14.10 -12.54 3.98
N LEU A 238 13.40 -13.45 3.30
CA LEU A 238 13.36 -14.87 3.61
C LEU A 238 13.50 -15.69 2.33
N ASP A 239 14.57 -16.48 2.29
CA ASP A 239 14.78 -17.57 1.34
C ASP A 239 15.12 -18.85 2.11
N PHE A 240 15.37 -19.96 1.41
CA PHE A 240 15.73 -21.22 2.06
C PHE A 240 16.97 -21.11 2.98
N THR A 241 17.97 -20.31 2.59
CA THR A 241 19.18 -20.14 3.40
C THR A 241 18.88 -19.36 4.67
N GLN A 242 18.14 -18.27 4.54
CA GLN A 242 17.78 -17.42 5.66
C GLN A 242 16.80 -18.10 6.62
N LEU A 243 15.86 -18.91 6.11
CA LEU A 243 14.99 -19.75 6.92
C LEU A 243 15.80 -20.73 7.79
N ASN A 244 16.81 -21.39 7.21
CA ASN A 244 17.71 -22.27 7.94
C ASN A 244 18.53 -21.52 9.01
N ASN A 245 18.92 -20.27 8.74
CA ASN A 245 19.62 -19.44 9.73
C ASN A 245 18.69 -19.11 10.91
N ILE A 246 17.46 -18.67 10.63
CA ILE A 246 16.46 -18.29 11.66
C ILE A 246 16.08 -19.51 12.51
N TYR A 247 15.90 -20.68 11.88
CA TYR A 247 15.62 -21.94 12.58
C TYR A 247 16.71 -22.33 13.59
N ARG A 248 17.95 -21.83 13.41
CA ARG A 248 19.11 -22.12 14.25
C ARG A 248 19.47 -20.95 15.18
N TYR A 249 18.63 -19.94 15.27
CA TYR A 249 18.86 -18.82 16.17
C TYR A 249 18.99 -19.27 17.61
N LYS A 250 19.89 -18.60 18.34
CA LYS A 250 19.86 -18.59 19.80
C LYS A 250 18.93 -17.47 20.24
N THR A 251 18.31 -17.66 21.40
CA THR A 251 17.44 -16.66 22.03
C THR A 251 18.19 -15.93 23.13
N GLU A 252 17.59 -14.84 23.62
CA GLU A 252 18.14 -14.03 24.72
C GLU A 252 19.54 -13.44 24.42
N GLU A 253 19.78 -13.11 23.14
CA GLU A 253 21.01 -12.46 22.73
C GLU A 253 21.00 -10.96 23.11
N TYR A 254 21.90 -10.57 24.02
CA TYR A 254 22.04 -9.19 24.48
C TYR A 254 23.41 -8.60 24.06
N SER A 255 23.51 -8.13 22.83
CA SER A 255 24.70 -7.41 22.33
C SER A 255 24.43 -6.68 21.01
N HIS A 256 25.31 -5.74 20.65
CA HIS A 256 25.28 -5.11 19.31
C HIS A 256 25.69 -6.06 18.18
N THR A 257 26.29 -7.20 18.51
CA THR A 257 26.72 -8.24 17.56
C THR A 257 25.76 -9.43 17.53
N ALA A 258 24.57 -9.29 18.13
CA ALA A 258 23.53 -10.30 18.11
C ALA A 258 23.11 -10.62 16.66
N VAL A 259 22.97 -11.93 16.39
CA VAL A 259 22.44 -12.46 15.14
C VAL A 259 20.92 -12.42 15.19
N ASN A 260 20.32 -12.87 16.28
CA ASN A 260 18.87 -12.83 16.50
C ASN A 260 18.43 -11.48 17.08
N LYS A 261 18.52 -10.42 16.26
CA LYS A 261 18.29 -9.03 16.69
C LYS A 261 16.89 -8.73 17.24
N PHE A 262 15.90 -9.56 16.90
CA PHE A 262 14.52 -9.37 17.30
C PHE A 262 14.06 -10.38 18.35
N ASN A 263 14.97 -11.24 18.85
CA ASN A 263 14.66 -12.32 19.79
C ASN A 263 13.50 -13.22 19.32
N VAL A 264 13.52 -13.62 18.04
CA VAL A 264 12.54 -14.55 17.48
C VAL A 264 12.81 -15.94 18.05
N ILE A 265 11.74 -16.59 18.52
CA ILE A 265 11.79 -17.96 19.04
C ILE A 265 11.71 -18.93 17.86
N PRO A 266 12.73 -19.76 17.57
CA PRO A 266 12.71 -20.67 16.41
C PRO A 266 11.51 -21.62 16.40
N GLU A 267 11.07 -22.06 17.57
CA GLU A 267 9.90 -22.93 17.75
C GLU A 267 8.57 -22.25 17.39
N SER A 268 8.57 -20.92 17.18
CA SER A 268 7.40 -20.18 16.72
C SER A 268 7.25 -20.11 15.20
N ILE A 269 8.23 -20.63 14.44
CA ILE A 269 8.14 -20.70 12.97
C ILE A 269 7.02 -21.69 12.60
N PRO A 270 5.99 -21.29 11.83
CA PRO A 270 4.91 -22.19 11.47
C PRO A 270 5.38 -23.32 10.54
N ASP A 271 4.86 -24.54 10.74
CA ASP A 271 5.26 -25.73 9.98
C ASP A 271 5.11 -25.55 8.46
N TRP A 272 4.05 -24.87 8.03
CA TRP A 272 3.78 -24.62 6.60
C TRP A 272 4.92 -23.88 5.89
N VAL A 273 5.73 -23.09 6.61
CA VAL A 273 6.83 -22.31 6.02
C VAL A 273 7.91 -23.23 5.46
N PHE A 274 8.18 -24.36 6.13
CA PHE A 274 9.20 -25.32 5.69
C PHE A 274 8.79 -26.02 4.40
N ASP A 275 7.50 -26.37 4.27
CA ASP A 275 6.95 -26.99 3.06
C ASP A 275 6.78 -25.98 1.92
N PHE A 276 6.40 -24.73 2.26
CA PHE A 276 6.18 -23.66 1.30
C PHE A 276 7.49 -23.10 0.73
N MET A 277 8.59 -23.03 1.48
CA MET A 277 9.83 -22.43 1.00
C MET A 277 10.52 -23.31 -0.06
N PRO A 278 10.63 -22.88 -1.34
CA PRO A 278 11.35 -23.63 -2.36
C PRO A 278 12.88 -23.50 -2.20
N LEU A 279 13.64 -24.38 -2.85
CA LEU A 279 15.11 -24.28 -2.89
C LEU A 279 15.60 -23.07 -3.71
N ARG A 280 14.80 -22.64 -4.70
CA ARG A 280 15.04 -21.45 -5.51
C ARG A 280 13.87 -20.50 -5.34
N GLY A 281 14.17 -19.29 -4.90
CA GLY A 281 13.20 -18.24 -4.64
C GLY A 281 13.25 -17.75 -3.21
N GLY A 282 12.49 -16.69 -2.95
CA GLY A 282 12.40 -16.05 -1.65
C GLY A 282 11.46 -14.84 -1.69
N TYR A 283 11.12 -14.28 -0.55
CA TYR A 283 10.21 -13.15 -0.47
C TYR A 283 10.48 -12.27 0.75
N LEU A 284 9.83 -11.12 0.77
CA LEU A 284 9.73 -10.29 1.97
C LEU A 284 8.56 -10.76 2.84
N ILE A 285 8.86 -11.20 4.06
CA ILE A 285 7.86 -11.62 5.04
C ILE A 285 6.92 -10.48 5.42
N GLY A 286 5.74 -10.83 5.93
CA GLY A 286 4.66 -9.89 6.19
C GLY A 286 4.97 -8.83 7.22
N ASN A 287 5.73 -9.16 8.26
CA ASN A 287 5.98 -8.26 9.39
C ASN A 287 7.21 -8.69 10.19
N VAL A 288 7.96 -7.72 10.72
CA VAL A 288 9.05 -7.94 11.68
C VAL A 288 8.94 -6.92 12.80
N SER A 289 8.80 -7.39 14.03
CA SER A 289 8.70 -6.55 15.22
C SER A 289 9.41 -7.22 16.41
N PRO A 290 9.56 -6.56 17.58
CA PRO A 290 10.13 -7.19 18.76
C PRO A 290 9.45 -8.53 19.09
N ALA A 291 10.24 -9.60 19.17
CA ALA A 291 9.81 -10.98 19.43
C ALA A 291 8.76 -11.55 18.46
N ARG A 292 8.64 -11.01 17.24
CA ARG A 292 7.63 -11.46 16.28
C ARG A 292 8.10 -11.33 14.83
N MET A 293 7.92 -12.42 14.08
CA MET A 293 7.98 -12.44 12.62
C MET A 293 6.67 -13.04 12.09
N ASP A 294 6.02 -12.31 11.19
CA ASP A 294 4.86 -12.83 10.45
C ASP A 294 5.34 -13.37 9.12
N PHE A 295 5.46 -14.69 9.03
CA PHE A 295 5.98 -15.37 7.85
C PHE A 295 5.04 -15.35 6.66
N ARG A 296 3.78 -14.91 6.79
CA ARG A 296 2.85 -14.90 5.66
C ARG A 296 3.41 -14.08 4.50
N TRP A 297 3.20 -14.57 3.29
CA TRP A 297 3.50 -13.85 2.06
C TRP A 297 2.38 -12.84 1.78
N PHE A 298 2.74 -11.63 1.37
CA PHE A 298 1.80 -10.57 1.01
C PHE A 298 2.11 -10.04 -0.39
N LEU A 299 1.11 -10.07 -1.25
CA LEU A 299 1.24 -9.72 -2.67
C LEU A 299 1.70 -8.28 -2.87
N VAL A 300 0.95 -7.33 -2.31
CA VAL A 300 1.15 -5.91 -2.57
C VAL A 300 2.52 -5.46 -2.09
N GLY A 301 2.96 -5.90 -0.91
CA GLY A 301 4.27 -5.58 -0.37
C GLY A 301 5.41 -6.07 -1.26
N ASN A 302 5.37 -7.33 -1.70
CA ASN A 302 6.40 -7.90 -2.56
C ASN A 302 6.44 -7.26 -3.95
N CYS A 303 5.27 -7.03 -4.58
CA CYS A 303 5.21 -6.35 -5.87
C CYS A 303 5.71 -4.90 -5.78
N VAL A 304 5.22 -4.12 -4.80
CA VAL A 304 5.65 -2.73 -4.63
C VAL A 304 7.14 -2.65 -4.31
N ALA A 305 7.70 -3.61 -3.58
CA ALA A 305 9.14 -3.65 -3.33
C ALA A 305 9.96 -3.84 -4.62
N ILE A 306 9.49 -4.65 -5.58
CA ILE A 306 10.11 -4.77 -6.90
C ILE A 306 9.96 -3.47 -7.69
N LEU A 307 8.73 -2.96 -7.82
CA LEU A 307 8.41 -1.76 -8.62
C LEU A 307 9.17 -0.52 -8.13
N SER A 308 9.35 -0.39 -6.82
CA SER A 308 10.05 0.72 -6.18
C SER A 308 11.57 0.51 -6.09
N SER A 309 12.10 -0.61 -6.59
CA SER A 309 13.50 -1.05 -6.40
C SER A 309 13.97 -1.01 -4.94
N LEU A 310 13.06 -1.34 -4.01
CA LEU A 310 13.41 -1.56 -2.61
C LEU A 310 14.22 -2.83 -2.44
N VAL A 311 13.92 -3.87 -3.21
CA VAL A 311 14.71 -5.10 -3.23
C VAL A 311 15.84 -5.01 -4.25
N THR A 312 16.90 -5.77 -4.00
CA THR A 312 17.99 -5.91 -4.98
C THR A 312 17.49 -6.66 -6.24
N PRO A 313 18.18 -6.55 -7.39
CA PRO A 313 17.82 -7.31 -8.58
C PRO A 313 17.76 -8.83 -8.33
N ALA A 314 18.68 -9.37 -7.53
CA ALA A 314 18.67 -10.80 -7.18
C ALA A 314 17.44 -11.20 -6.36
N GLN A 315 17.05 -10.37 -5.38
CA GLN A 315 15.84 -10.58 -4.59
C GLN A 315 14.57 -10.44 -5.44
N ALA A 316 14.55 -9.49 -6.38
CA ALA A 316 13.42 -9.34 -7.31
C ALA A 316 13.23 -10.58 -8.19
N THR A 317 14.33 -11.13 -8.74
CA THR A 317 14.28 -12.41 -9.47
C THR A 317 13.80 -13.54 -8.57
N ALA A 318 14.35 -13.65 -7.35
CA ALA A 318 13.94 -14.71 -6.42
C ALA A 318 12.48 -14.62 -5.97
N ILE A 319 11.89 -13.42 -5.89
CA ILE A 319 10.45 -13.24 -5.66
C ILE A 319 9.64 -13.82 -6.83
N MET A 320 10.07 -13.58 -8.06
CA MET A 320 9.39 -14.15 -9.22
C MET A 320 9.59 -15.66 -9.34
N ASP A 321 10.79 -16.16 -9.06
CA ASP A 321 11.07 -17.60 -8.98
C ASP A 321 10.13 -18.27 -7.95
N LEU A 322 9.91 -17.66 -6.79
CA LEU A 322 8.96 -18.16 -5.80
C LEU A 322 7.52 -18.24 -6.36
N VAL A 323 7.08 -17.20 -7.08
CA VAL A 323 5.74 -17.17 -7.69
C VAL A 323 5.58 -18.27 -8.73
N GLU A 324 6.63 -18.56 -9.50
CA GLU A 324 6.64 -19.67 -10.47
C GLU A 324 6.63 -21.03 -9.78
N GLU A 325 7.48 -21.24 -8.76
CA GLU A 325 7.58 -22.51 -8.02
C GLU A 325 6.33 -22.79 -7.16
N ARG A 326 5.61 -21.74 -6.73
CA ARG A 326 4.38 -21.81 -5.92
C ARG A 326 3.17 -21.26 -6.66
N TRP A 327 3.11 -21.50 -7.96
CA TRP A 327 2.04 -21.00 -8.83
C TRP A 327 0.65 -21.41 -8.35
N GLU A 328 0.46 -22.67 -8.01
CA GLU A 328 -0.85 -23.18 -7.54
C GLU A 328 -1.31 -22.52 -6.23
N ASP A 329 -0.38 -22.24 -5.32
CA ASP A 329 -0.69 -21.62 -4.02
C ASP A 329 -0.98 -20.13 -4.15
N LEU A 330 -0.18 -19.41 -4.93
CA LEU A 330 -0.20 -17.93 -5.01
C LEU A 330 -1.09 -17.39 -6.14
N ILE A 331 -1.27 -18.16 -7.21
CA ILE A 331 -2.12 -17.83 -8.36
C ILE A 331 -3.35 -18.75 -8.39
N GLY A 332 -3.13 -20.06 -8.48
CA GLY A 332 -4.17 -21.05 -8.74
C GLY A 332 -4.97 -20.73 -10.01
N GLU A 333 -6.28 -21.00 -9.98
CA GLU A 333 -7.19 -20.72 -11.11
C GLU A 333 -7.62 -19.25 -11.21
N MET A 334 -7.35 -18.42 -10.20
CA MET A 334 -7.75 -17.01 -10.16
C MET A 334 -6.63 -16.12 -9.59
N PRO A 335 -5.94 -15.33 -10.44
CA PRO A 335 -4.91 -14.40 -9.99
C PRO A 335 -5.49 -13.26 -9.14
N LEU A 336 -4.84 -12.78 -8.07
CA LEU A 336 -3.81 -13.42 -7.24
C LEU A 336 -4.28 -13.50 -5.80
N LYS A 337 -3.73 -14.43 -5.01
CA LYS A 337 -3.89 -14.38 -3.55
C LYS A 337 -3.38 -13.05 -3.00
N ILE A 338 -4.16 -12.40 -2.14
CA ILE A 338 -3.70 -11.18 -1.44
C ILE A 338 -2.64 -11.49 -0.38
N THR A 339 -2.78 -12.64 0.28
CA THR A 339 -1.83 -13.19 1.26
C THR A 339 -1.87 -14.70 1.23
N TYR A 340 -0.79 -15.35 1.67
CA TYR A 340 -0.71 -16.79 1.82
C TYR A 340 0.10 -17.19 3.06
N PRO A 341 -0.32 -18.22 3.82
CA PRO A 341 -1.60 -18.92 3.73
C PRO A 341 -2.74 -18.16 4.43
N ALA A 342 -3.96 -18.70 4.37
CA ALA A 342 -5.07 -18.23 5.20
C ALA A 342 -4.88 -18.67 6.67
N LEU A 343 -5.30 -17.80 7.59
CA LEU A 343 -5.46 -18.12 9.00
C LEU A 343 -6.65 -19.07 9.18
N GLU A 344 -6.46 -20.12 9.99
CA GLU A 344 -7.47 -21.15 10.24
C GLU A 344 -7.67 -21.41 11.74
N GLY A 345 -8.76 -22.09 12.09
CA GLY A 345 -8.99 -22.60 13.45
C GLY A 345 -8.81 -21.55 14.55
N HIS A 346 -7.86 -21.81 15.46
CA HIS A 346 -7.57 -20.92 16.59
C HIS A 346 -6.88 -19.62 16.17
N GLU A 347 -6.01 -19.65 15.15
CA GLU A 347 -5.32 -18.45 14.67
C GLU A 347 -6.31 -17.45 14.09
N TRP A 348 -7.26 -17.92 13.26
CA TRP A 348 -8.33 -17.07 12.74
C TRP A 348 -9.13 -16.41 13.87
N ARG A 349 -9.52 -17.17 14.90
CA ARG A 349 -10.29 -16.65 16.05
C ARG A 349 -9.52 -15.57 16.80
N LEU A 350 -8.24 -15.82 17.10
CA LEU A 350 -7.41 -14.92 17.92
C LEU A 350 -6.97 -13.69 17.15
N VAL A 351 -6.51 -13.87 15.91
CA VAL A 351 -5.94 -12.79 15.09
C VAL A 351 -7.03 -11.88 14.55
N THR A 352 -8.09 -12.45 13.97
CA THR A 352 -9.16 -11.65 13.33
C THR A 352 -10.25 -11.22 14.32
N GLY A 353 -10.37 -11.90 15.46
CA GLY A 353 -11.46 -11.66 16.41
C GLY A 353 -12.80 -12.20 15.92
N PHE A 354 -12.80 -13.39 15.30
CA PHE A 354 -13.99 -14.02 14.72
C PHE A 354 -14.62 -13.22 13.55
N ASP A 355 -13.80 -12.55 12.72
CA ASP A 355 -14.31 -11.73 11.63
C ASP A 355 -14.99 -12.58 10.53
N PRO A 356 -16.33 -12.50 10.37
CA PRO A 356 -17.06 -13.36 9.45
C PRO A 356 -16.81 -13.03 7.97
N LYS A 357 -16.23 -11.87 7.65
CA LYS A 357 -15.86 -11.51 6.27
C LYS A 357 -14.54 -12.17 5.84
N ASN A 358 -13.66 -12.43 6.82
CA ASN A 358 -12.32 -12.96 6.64
C ASN A 358 -12.22 -14.44 7.05
N THR A 359 -13.22 -15.24 6.69
CA THR A 359 -13.18 -16.70 6.86
C THR A 359 -12.04 -17.32 6.03
N ARG A 360 -11.81 -18.63 6.21
CA ARG A 360 -10.77 -19.39 5.51
C ARG A 360 -10.82 -19.14 3.99
N TRP A 361 -9.73 -18.67 3.40
CA TRP A 361 -9.57 -18.38 1.96
C TRP A 361 -10.56 -17.35 1.41
N SER A 362 -11.04 -16.42 2.24
CA SER A 362 -12.03 -15.39 1.88
C SER A 362 -11.51 -13.98 2.12
N TYR A 363 -11.91 -13.06 1.23
CA TYR A 363 -11.62 -11.61 1.34
C TYR A 363 -10.13 -11.35 1.61
N HIS A 364 -9.75 -10.76 2.74
CA HIS A 364 -8.33 -10.51 3.05
C HIS A 364 -7.58 -11.76 3.53
N ASN A 365 -8.28 -12.79 4.01
CA ASN A 365 -7.70 -13.99 4.58
C ASN A 365 -7.44 -15.06 3.51
N GLY A 366 -6.55 -14.77 2.57
CA GLY A 366 -6.18 -15.67 1.48
C GLY A 366 -7.18 -15.68 0.31
N GLY A 367 -8.04 -14.66 0.18
CA GLY A 367 -8.86 -14.49 -1.01
C GLY A 367 -8.02 -14.15 -2.25
N SER A 368 -8.55 -14.48 -3.44
CA SER A 368 -7.96 -14.05 -4.72
C SER A 368 -8.55 -12.71 -5.16
N TRP A 369 -7.69 -11.74 -5.53
CA TRP A 369 -8.05 -10.37 -5.88
C TRP A 369 -7.57 -10.01 -7.30
N PRO A 370 -8.46 -10.09 -8.31
CA PRO A 370 -8.10 -9.78 -9.70
C PRO A 370 -7.65 -8.34 -9.93
N SER A 371 -8.09 -7.40 -9.07
CA SER A 371 -7.64 -5.99 -9.11
C SER A 371 -6.13 -5.84 -8.99
N GLU A 372 -5.44 -6.83 -8.41
CA GLU A 372 -4.01 -6.78 -8.13
C GLU A 372 -3.15 -7.28 -9.30
N PHE A 373 -3.76 -7.89 -10.32
CA PHE A 373 -3.05 -8.50 -11.44
C PHE A 373 -2.10 -7.53 -12.17
N HIS A 374 -2.49 -6.26 -12.29
CA HIS A 374 -1.67 -5.25 -12.96
C HIS A 374 -0.30 -5.06 -12.29
N ARG A 375 -0.19 -5.30 -10.98
CA ARG A 375 1.07 -5.14 -10.23
C ARG A 375 2.04 -6.27 -10.56
N LEU A 376 1.55 -7.51 -10.62
CA LEU A 376 2.37 -8.66 -11.00
C LEU A 376 2.87 -8.53 -12.45
N HIS A 377 1.99 -8.15 -13.37
CA HIS A 377 2.36 -7.92 -14.77
C HIS A 377 3.43 -6.83 -14.90
N ALA A 378 3.33 -5.74 -14.12
CA ALA A 378 4.35 -4.70 -14.10
C ALA A 378 5.71 -5.18 -13.56
N CYS A 379 5.71 -6.07 -12.56
CA CYS A 379 6.94 -6.67 -12.02
C CYS A 379 7.68 -7.52 -13.07
N GLN A 380 6.94 -8.36 -13.80
CA GLN A 380 7.49 -9.14 -14.91
C GLN A 380 8.09 -8.23 -15.99
N GLY A 381 7.38 -7.15 -16.35
CA GLY A 381 7.88 -6.17 -17.33
C GLY A 381 9.25 -5.60 -16.95
N ILE A 382 9.43 -5.14 -15.71
CA ILE A 382 10.70 -4.56 -15.23
C ILE A 382 11.85 -5.55 -15.32
N LEU A 383 11.62 -6.81 -14.95
CA LEU A 383 12.64 -7.85 -14.98
C LEU A 383 13.03 -8.25 -16.41
N CYS A 384 12.08 -8.24 -17.35
CA CYS A 384 12.36 -8.51 -18.76
C CYS A 384 13.04 -7.34 -19.48
N THR A 385 12.74 -6.08 -19.12
CA THR A 385 13.26 -4.90 -19.82
C THR A 385 14.48 -4.24 -19.15
N GLY A 386 14.80 -4.63 -17.91
CA GLY A 386 15.92 -4.05 -17.14
C GLY A 386 15.73 -2.59 -16.73
N THR A 387 14.53 -2.02 -16.93
CA THR A 387 14.23 -0.62 -16.64
C THR A 387 13.37 -0.49 -15.39
N SER A 388 14.00 -0.14 -14.25
CA SER A 388 13.26 0.30 -13.06
C SER A 388 12.60 1.67 -13.32
N THR A 389 11.34 1.84 -12.89
CA THR A 389 10.54 3.06 -13.11
C THR A 389 11.07 4.33 -12.46
#